data_AF-A0A9Y2MV10-F1
#
_entry.id   AF-A0A9Y2MV10-F1
#
_cell.length_a   1.000
_cell.length_b   1.000
_cell.length_c   1.000
_cell.angle_alpha   90.00
_cell.angle_beta   90.00
_cell.angle_gamma   90.00
#
_symmetry.space_group_name_H-M   'P 1'
#
loop_
_entity.id
_entity.type
_entity.pdbx_description
1 polymer ?
#
loop_
_entity_poly.entity_id
_entity_poly.type
_entity_poly.pdbx_seq_one_letter_code
_entity_poly.pdbx_strand_id
1 'polypeptide(L)'
;MTEGAAIEDRTTALCGFRQCRAPLPPPGPRGGRPFEFCPDRRWPGDRTCKQLAAADQALREALGDSVSHAGLTDAAAEFVRAATELGGPLQTLRNALDSVAARAQDEVTSALTRAESAEARATEADGLRQAADARALEAEQTTAAAQAHAQEQADLAKAAQETAAAAVKARKTAELDQARAEAAATAAAERADQATTDTRTERIRADAMAAELAQRSEQLAVRTTERDAALTGLAQARAREEEVRRDLTGRLDQATEALTTTRATVGDLEQRVDAAHQRQRTESAASAETLAEERRRSAVLASRLDAAQEQLTRAAEHHAGLRSRLERVHRLALATPTENTDLRADLLAELLDLPGETPQPRP
;
A
#
# COMPACT_ATOMS: atom_id res chain seq x y z
N MET A 1 154.51 133.52 -100.67
CA MET A 1 154.26 134.58 -99.67
C MET A 1 152.77 134.67 -99.46
N THR A 2 152.39 135.05 -98.23
CA THR A 2 151.08 135.46 -97.69
C THR A 2 150.03 134.39 -97.36
N GLU A 3 149.91 134.20 -96.04
CA GLU A 3 148.79 133.74 -95.22
C GLU A 3 147.51 134.59 -95.38
N GLY A 4 146.38 134.03 -94.95
CA GLY A 4 145.15 134.77 -94.62
C GLY A 4 143.97 133.86 -94.29
N ALA A 5 143.46 133.94 -93.05
CA ALA A 5 142.48 133.07 -92.39
C ALA A 5 141.00 133.47 -92.57
N ALA A 6 140.05 132.52 -92.38
CA ALA A 6 138.61 132.77 -92.10
C ALA A 6 137.77 131.49 -91.71
N ILE A 7 137.01 131.60 -90.59
CA ILE A 7 135.57 131.25 -90.35
C ILE A 7 135.08 129.77 -90.10
N GLU A 8 134.37 129.61 -88.94
CA GLU A 8 133.25 128.71 -88.49
C GLU A 8 133.28 127.16 -88.60
N ASP A 9 133.07 126.47 -87.46
CA ASP A 9 131.92 125.55 -87.24
C ASP A 9 131.79 125.14 -85.74
N ARG A 10 130.68 125.47 -85.06
CA ARG A 10 130.31 124.94 -83.73
C ARG A 10 129.24 123.85 -83.94
N THR A 11 129.67 122.64 -84.27
CA THR A 11 128.78 121.46 -84.39
C THR A 11 128.04 121.21 -83.07
N THR A 12 126.72 121.38 -83.07
CA THR A 12 125.85 121.11 -81.91
C THR A 12 125.67 119.59 -81.76
N ALA A 13 126.05 119.01 -80.62
CA ALA A 13 125.94 117.56 -80.38
C ALA A 13 124.46 117.09 -80.31
N LEU A 14 124.13 115.92 -80.85
CA LEU A 14 122.78 115.34 -80.83
C LEU A 14 122.64 114.21 -79.78
N CYS A 15 121.43 114.02 -79.26
CA CYS A 15 121.11 112.96 -78.30
C CYS A 15 121.46 111.54 -78.83
N GLY A 16 122.16 110.76 -78.01
CA GLY A 16 122.63 109.40 -78.31
C GLY A 16 121.52 108.35 -78.46
N PHE A 17 120.28 108.65 -78.08
CA PHE A 17 119.15 107.77 -78.38
C PHE A 17 118.76 107.95 -79.85
N ARG A 18 118.93 106.89 -80.66
CA ARG A 18 118.86 106.92 -82.12
C ARG A 18 117.55 107.50 -82.69
N GLN A 19 116.44 107.36 -81.96
CA GLN A 19 115.12 107.88 -82.36
C GLN A 19 114.83 109.29 -81.84
N CYS A 20 115.59 109.80 -80.85
CA CYS A 20 115.38 111.16 -80.35
C CYS A 20 116.17 112.18 -81.17
N ARG A 21 117.49 111.98 -81.33
CA ARG A 21 118.44 112.85 -82.08
C ARG A 21 118.28 114.37 -81.90
N ALA A 22 117.63 114.84 -80.83
CA ALA A 22 117.45 116.26 -80.59
C ALA A 22 118.79 116.92 -80.22
N PRO A 23 119.01 118.19 -80.61
CA PRO A 23 120.23 118.92 -80.26
C PRO A 23 120.34 119.08 -78.75
N LEU A 24 121.54 118.82 -78.24
CA LEU A 24 121.84 118.89 -76.83
C LEU A 24 122.27 120.32 -76.47
N PRO A 25 121.91 120.80 -75.27
CA PRO A 25 122.32 122.12 -74.82
C PRO A 25 123.86 122.22 -74.78
N PRO A 26 124.43 123.38 -75.14
CA PRO A 26 125.87 123.57 -75.19
C PRO A 26 126.51 123.36 -73.81
N PRO A 27 127.75 122.84 -73.74
CA PRO A 27 128.43 122.63 -72.46
C PRO A 27 128.60 123.97 -71.74
N GLY A 28 128.08 124.06 -70.52
CA GLY A 28 128.06 125.30 -69.74
C GLY A 28 129.46 125.86 -69.46
N PRO A 29 129.60 127.17 -69.15
CA PRO A 29 130.86 127.92 -69.15
C PRO A 29 131.93 127.43 -68.16
N ARG A 30 131.61 126.46 -67.29
CA ARG A 30 132.54 125.81 -66.36
C ARG A 30 133.11 124.47 -66.88
N GLY A 31 133.13 124.24 -68.19
CA GLY A 31 133.80 123.08 -68.79
C GLY A 31 133.20 121.71 -68.45
N GLY A 32 131.88 121.65 -68.25
CA GLY A 32 131.18 120.39 -67.94
C GLY A 32 131.21 119.39 -69.11
N ARG A 33 131.21 118.09 -68.79
CA ARG A 33 131.16 117.00 -69.78
C ARG A 33 129.90 117.13 -70.64
N PRO A 34 129.98 117.02 -71.98
CA PRO A 34 128.81 117.09 -72.84
C PRO A 34 127.75 116.05 -72.43
N PHE A 35 126.47 116.44 -72.43
CA PHE A 35 125.38 115.49 -72.21
C PHE A 35 125.36 114.47 -73.35
N GLU A 36 125.22 113.18 -73.05
CA GLU A 36 125.09 112.15 -74.09
C GLU A 36 123.63 111.94 -74.51
N PHE A 37 122.67 112.28 -73.64
CA PHE A 37 121.23 112.14 -73.89
C PHE A 37 120.47 113.37 -73.40
N CYS A 38 119.28 113.63 -73.95
CA CYS A 38 118.41 114.72 -73.52
C CYS A 38 118.01 114.53 -72.04
N PRO A 39 118.30 115.48 -71.14
CA PRO A 39 117.89 115.38 -69.74
C PRO A 39 116.36 115.51 -69.57
N ASP A 40 115.74 116.36 -70.39
CA ASP A 40 114.37 116.82 -70.15
C ASP A 40 113.29 116.08 -70.96
N ARG A 41 113.67 115.26 -71.95
CA ARG A 41 112.68 114.55 -72.78
C ARG A 41 112.18 113.26 -72.11
N ARG A 42 110.86 113.06 -72.13
CA ARG A 42 110.15 111.85 -71.64
C ARG A 42 109.33 111.19 -72.76
N TRP A 43 109.20 109.86 -72.71
CA TRP A 43 108.45 109.00 -73.66
C TRP A 43 107.24 108.34 -72.96
N PRO A 44 106.25 107.76 -73.68
CA PRO A 44 105.10 107.09 -73.06
C PRO A 44 105.52 106.10 -71.97
N GLY A 45 104.87 106.19 -70.81
CA GLY A 45 105.27 105.44 -69.60
C GLY A 45 106.45 106.07 -68.84
N ASP A 46 106.66 107.39 -68.99
CA ASP A 46 107.65 108.20 -68.28
C ASP A 46 109.12 107.76 -68.42
N ARG A 47 109.43 107.01 -69.49
CA ARG A 47 110.79 106.52 -69.74
C ARG A 47 111.70 107.63 -70.28
N THR A 48 112.92 107.71 -69.75
CA THR A 48 113.93 108.69 -70.22
C THR A 48 114.67 108.19 -71.46
N CYS A 49 115.25 109.10 -72.25
CA CYS A 49 116.02 108.71 -73.44
C CYS A 49 117.18 107.74 -73.11
N LYS A 50 117.77 107.85 -71.91
CA LYS A 50 118.79 106.91 -71.42
C LYS A 50 118.22 105.51 -71.16
N GLN A 51 117.05 105.41 -70.55
CA GLN A 51 116.40 104.12 -70.25
C GLN A 51 115.96 103.40 -71.53
N LEU A 52 115.42 104.13 -72.50
CA LEU A 52 115.04 103.53 -73.78
C LEU A 52 116.26 103.14 -74.62
N ALA A 53 117.33 103.94 -74.59
CA ALA A 53 118.59 103.55 -75.24
C ALA A 53 119.19 102.28 -74.61
N ALA A 54 119.13 102.15 -73.28
CA ALA A 54 119.58 100.94 -72.59
C ALA A 54 118.68 99.73 -72.88
N ALA A 55 117.36 99.91 -72.97
CA ALA A 55 116.43 98.84 -73.35
C ALA A 55 116.62 98.40 -74.80
N ASP A 56 116.81 99.36 -75.72
CA ASP A 56 117.14 99.09 -77.13
C ASP A 56 118.48 98.34 -77.25
N GLN A 57 119.48 98.71 -76.44
CA GLN A 57 120.75 97.99 -76.37
C GLN A 57 120.59 96.57 -75.80
N ALA A 58 119.86 96.40 -74.69
CA ALA A 58 119.62 95.08 -74.10
C ALA A 58 118.79 94.17 -75.02
N LEU A 59 117.86 94.75 -75.78
CA LEU A 59 117.09 94.03 -76.78
C LEU A 59 117.99 93.53 -77.92
N ARG A 60 118.93 94.37 -78.38
CA ARG A 60 119.95 93.96 -79.37
C ARG A 60 120.89 92.89 -78.83
N GLU A 61 121.32 92.99 -77.58
CA GLU A 61 122.18 91.98 -76.95
C GLU A 61 121.47 90.63 -76.79
N ALA A 62 120.20 90.61 -76.39
CA ALA A 62 119.43 89.39 -76.19
C ALA A 62 119.06 88.68 -77.49
N LEU A 63 118.85 89.45 -78.57
CA LEU A 63 118.38 88.93 -79.85
C LEU A 63 119.50 88.76 -80.88
N GLY A 64 120.70 89.28 -80.57
CA GLY A 64 121.83 89.35 -81.49
C GLY A 64 121.66 90.46 -82.53
N ASP A 65 122.76 91.10 -82.94
CA ASP A 65 122.80 92.22 -83.90
C ASP A 65 122.28 91.86 -85.31
N SER A 66 121.94 90.60 -85.56
CA SER A 66 121.42 90.08 -86.84
C SER A 66 119.90 89.99 -86.92
N VAL A 67 119.17 90.18 -85.81
CA VAL A 67 117.71 90.16 -85.85
C VAL A 67 117.19 91.56 -86.15
N SER A 68 116.84 91.78 -87.41
CA SER A 68 116.17 93.01 -87.80
C SER A 68 114.88 93.19 -87.01
N HIS A 69 114.53 94.42 -86.65
CA HIS A 69 113.24 94.75 -86.01
C HIS A 69 112.05 94.12 -86.77
N ALA A 70 112.17 93.94 -88.09
CA ALA A 70 111.19 93.25 -88.91
C ALA A 70 110.99 91.78 -88.50
N GLY A 71 112.08 91.04 -88.22
CA GLY A 71 111.99 89.63 -87.83
C GLY A 71 111.30 89.40 -86.47
N LEU A 72 111.41 90.35 -85.54
CA LEU A 72 110.71 90.30 -84.25
C LEU A 72 109.24 90.65 -84.37
N THR A 73 108.90 91.65 -85.20
CA THR A 73 107.51 91.95 -85.52
C THR A 73 106.86 90.78 -86.25
N ASP A 74 107.60 90.06 -87.10
CA ASP A 74 107.11 88.88 -87.80
C ASP A 74 106.88 87.72 -86.82
N ALA A 75 107.83 87.38 -85.95
CA ALA A 75 107.66 86.31 -84.96
C ALA A 75 106.52 86.61 -83.96
N ALA A 76 106.39 87.87 -83.53
CA ALA A 76 105.27 88.30 -82.69
C ALA A 76 103.94 88.20 -83.47
N ALA A 77 103.92 88.57 -84.75
CA ALA A 77 102.74 88.41 -85.60
C ALA A 77 102.39 86.93 -85.83
N GLU A 78 103.38 86.05 -86.00
CA GLU A 78 103.18 84.61 -86.12
C GLU A 78 102.64 83.99 -84.83
N PHE A 79 103.15 84.41 -83.66
CA PHE A 79 102.63 83.97 -82.37
C PHE A 79 101.21 84.47 -82.15
N VAL A 80 100.93 85.75 -82.43
CA VAL A 80 99.56 86.31 -82.34
C VAL A 80 98.63 85.57 -83.29
N ARG A 81 99.06 85.26 -84.51
CA ARG A 81 98.30 84.46 -85.47
C ARG A 81 98.03 83.05 -84.94
N ALA A 82 99.05 82.34 -84.47
CA ALA A 82 98.89 80.99 -83.91
C ALA A 82 98.01 80.98 -82.65
N ALA A 83 98.16 81.96 -81.76
CA ALA A 83 97.30 82.12 -80.58
C ALA A 83 95.86 82.46 -80.97
N THR A 84 95.65 83.25 -82.03
CA THR A 84 94.32 83.57 -82.57
C THR A 84 93.69 82.35 -83.23
N GLU A 85 94.47 81.56 -83.99
CA GLU A 85 94.05 80.29 -84.60
C GLU A 85 93.66 79.24 -83.55
N LEU A 86 94.35 79.22 -82.40
CA LEU A 86 94.04 78.32 -81.27
C LEU A 86 92.90 78.82 -80.37
N GLY A 87 92.66 80.13 -80.32
CA GLY A 87 91.64 80.74 -79.46
C GLY A 87 90.23 80.24 -79.80
N GLY A 88 89.89 80.12 -81.09
CA GLY A 88 88.59 79.62 -81.56
C GLY A 88 88.32 78.15 -81.17
N PRO A 89 89.21 77.20 -81.51
CA PRO A 89 89.10 75.81 -81.09
C PRO A 89 89.06 75.61 -79.58
N LEU A 90 89.89 76.32 -78.81
CA LEU A 90 89.89 76.23 -77.34
C LEU A 90 88.58 76.77 -76.74
N GLN A 91 88.05 77.88 -77.26
CA GLN A 91 86.74 78.39 -76.84
C GLN A 91 85.61 77.41 -77.19
N THR A 92 85.68 76.77 -78.36
CA THR A 92 84.72 75.75 -78.79
C THR A 92 84.76 74.53 -77.86
N LEU A 93 85.97 74.04 -77.53
CA LEU A 93 86.16 72.95 -76.58
C LEU A 93 85.63 73.31 -75.19
N ARG A 94 85.92 74.52 -74.71
CA ARG A 94 85.38 75.02 -73.44
C ARG A 94 83.85 75.02 -73.45
N ASN A 95 83.22 75.59 -74.47
CA ASN A 95 81.77 75.62 -74.59
C ASN A 95 81.18 74.20 -74.66
N ALA A 96 81.86 73.26 -75.33
CA ALA A 96 81.44 71.87 -75.38
C ALA A 96 81.55 71.19 -74.01
N LEU A 97 82.64 71.42 -73.26
CA LEU A 97 82.81 70.93 -71.89
C LEU A 97 81.78 71.53 -70.94
N ASP A 98 81.51 72.83 -71.02
CA ASP A 98 80.48 73.51 -70.23
C ASP A 98 79.08 72.93 -70.55
N SER A 99 78.79 72.67 -71.82
CA SER A 99 77.53 72.01 -72.23
C SER A 99 77.43 70.57 -71.73
N VAL A 100 78.53 69.80 -71.73
CA VAL A 100 78.55 68.44 -71.19
C VAL A 100 78.40 68.46 -69.68
N ALA A 101 79.08 69.36 -68.98
CA ALA A 101 78.96 69.54 -67.54
C ALA A 101 77.53 69.92 -67.14
N ALA A 102 76.89 70.84 -67.87
CA ALA A 102 75.50 71.21 -67.65
C ALA A 102 74.55 70.01 -67.85
N ARG A 103 74.69 69.27 -68.96
CA ARG A 103 73.88 68.05 -69.20
C ARG A 103 74.10 66.97 -68.14
N ALA A 104 75.35 66.76 -67.72
CA ALA A 104 75.67 65.81 -66.66
C ALA A 104 75.04 66.23 -65.33
N GLN A 105 75.08 67.53 -65.01
CA GLN A 105 74.41 68.07 -63.82
C GLN A 105 72.89 67.88 -63.89
N ASP A 106 72.26 68.18 -65.03
CA ASP A 106 70.83 68.00 -65.24
C ASP A 106 70.41 66.53 -65.11
N GLU A 107 71.18 65.59 -65.68
CA GLU A 107 70.92 64.15 -65.57
C GLU A 107 71.11 63.63 -64.14
N VAL A 108 72.15 64.10 -63.43
CA VAL A 108 72.35 63.75 -62.02
C VAL A 108 71.19 64.26 -61.17
N THR A 109 70.76 65.52 -61.35
CA THR A 109 69.60 66.07 -60.64
C THR A 109 68.32 65.29 -60.98
N SER A 110 68.07 65.00 -62.27
CA SER A 110 66.93 64.19 -62.72
C SER A 110 66.94 62.76 -62.15
N ALA A 111 68.12 62.12 -62.08
CA ALA A 111 68.28 60.80 -61.50
C ALA A 111 68.03 60.80 -59.99
N LEU A 112 68.55 61.81 -59.27
CA LEU A 112 68.31 61.98 -57.83
C LEU A 112 66.82 62.19 -57.54
N THR A 113 66.15 63.10 -58.26
CA THR A 113 64.70 63.32 -58.08
C THR A 113 63.89 62.06 -58.39
N ARG A 114 64.28 61.27 -59.39
CA ARG A 114 63.62 59.97 -59.67
C ARG A 114 63.87 58.95 -58.57
N ALA A 115 65.08 58.89 -58.01
CA ALA A 115 65.41 58.00 -56.90
C ALA A 115 64.65 58.38 -55.63
N GLU A 116 64.63 59.65 -55.26
CA GLU A 116 63.86 60.18 -54.13
C GLU A 116 62.36 59.88 -54.29
N SER A 117 61.79 60.08 -55.48
CA SER A 117 60.39 59.75 -55.78
C SER A 117 60.11 58.25 -55.72
N ALA A 118 61.06 57.40 -56.14
CA ALA A 118 60.92 55.95 -56.05
C ALA A 118 60.99 55.46 -54.59
N GLU A 119 61.90 56.02 -53.79
CA GLU A 119 62.05 55.70 -52.37
C GLU A 119 60.84 56.15 -51.55
N ALA A 120 60.31 57.35 -51.83
CA ALA A 120 59.08 57.85 -51.21
C ALA A 120 57.88 56.92 -51.51
N ARG A 121 57.72 56.49 -52.77
CA ARG A 121 56.66 55.54 -53.16
C ARG A 121 56.83 54.15 -52.55
N ALA A 122 58.08 53.67 -52.43
CA ALA A 122 58.36 52.39 -51.79
C ALA A 122 58.01 52.43 -50.29
N THR A 123 58.38 53.51 -49.60
CA THR A 123 58.06 53.72 -48.19
C THR A 123 56.55 53.85 -47.96
N GLU A 124 55.84 54.56 -48.85
CA GLU A 124 54.38 54.65 -48.82
C GLU A 124 53.72 53.28 -49.04
N ALA A 125 54.19 52.51 -50.03
CA ALA A 125 53.68 51.16 -50.31
C ALA A 125 53.92 50.20 -49.14
N ASP A 126 55.10 50.24 -48.52
CA ASP A 126 55.42 49.43 -47.34
C ASP A 126 54.56 49.82 -46.14
N GLY A 127 54.33 51.12 -45.93
CA GLY A 127 53.40 51.61 -44.90
C GLY A 127 51.96 51.13 -45.13
N LEU A 128 51.49 51.15 -46.37
CA LEU A 128 50.16 50.63 -46.73
C LEU A 128 50.05 49.11 -46.52
N ARG A 129 51.09 48.33 -46.86
CA ARG A 129 51.12 46.89 -46.62
C ARG A 129 51.10 46.57 -45.13
N GLN A 130 51.94 47.23 -44.33
CA GLN A 130 51.96 47.06 -42.87
C GLN A 130 50.60 47.41 -42.24
N ALA A 131 49.96 48.49 -42.70
CA ALA A 131 48.64 48.88 -42.22
C ALA A 131 47.52 47.92 -42.67
N ALA A 132 47.67 47.23 -43.80
CA ALA A 132 46.74 46.20 -44.26
C ALA A 132 46.92 44.90 -43.46
N ASP A 133 48.17 44.48 -43.24
CA ASP A 133 48.50 43.28 -42.45
C ASP A 133 48.05 43.44 -40.99
N ALA A 134 48.25 44.63 -40.39
CA ALA A 134 47.76 44.92 -39.04
C ALA A 134 46.23 44.83 -38.95
N ARG A 135 45.50 45.37 -39.94
CA ARG A 135 44.03 45.28 -40.00
C ARG A 135 43.54 43.84 -40.23
N ALA A 136 44.24 43.05 -41.04
CA ALA A 136 43.92 41.64 -41.24
C ALA A 136 44.09 40.85 -39.94
N LEU A 137 45.20 41.05 -39.22
CA LEU A 137 45.46 40.41 -37.93
C LEU A 137 44.39 40.79 -36.88
N GLU A 138 44.01 42.07 -36.80
CA GLU A 138 42.95 42.53 -35.90
C GLU A 138 41.58 41.91 -36.26
N ALA A 139 41.26 41.81 -37.55
CA ALA A 139 40.04 41.15 -38.02
C ALA A 139 40.01 39.64 -37.69
N GLU A 140 41.15 38.95 -37.82
CA GLU A 140 41.28 37.55 -37.42
C GLU A 140 41.09 37.37 -35.91
N GLN A 141 41.75 38.21 -35.10
CA GLN A 141 41.63 38.16 -33.64
C GLN A 141 40.21 38.45 -33.16
N THR A 142 39.54 39.45 -33.73
CA THR A 142 38.15 39.78 -33.39
C THR A 142 37.19 38.67 -33.81
N THR A 143 37.41 38.04 -34.97
CA THR A 143 36.62 36.90 -35.42
C THR A 143 36.82 35.68 -34.51
N ALA A 144 38.07 35.37 -34.14
CA ALA A 144 38.37 34.28 -33.22
C ALA A 144 37.76 34.51 -31.82
N ALA A 145 37.82 35.75 -31.31
CA ALA A 145 37.19 36.12 -30.04
C ALA A 145 35.67 36.01 -30.10
N ALA A 146 35.04 36.45 -31.20
CA ALA A 146 33.60 36.32 -31.41
C ALA A 146 33.16 34.85 -31.49
N GLN A 147 33.93 33.99 -32.17
CA GLN A 147 33.67 32.55 -32.23
C GLN A 147 33.82 31.88 -30.87
N ALA A 148 34.87 32.21 -30.12
CA ALA A 148 35.09 31.69 -28.76
C ALA A 148 33.93 32.07 -27.83
N HIS A 149 33.52 33.34 -27.85
CA HIS A 149 32.38 33.82 -27.07
C HIS A 149 31.06 33.13 -27.48
N ALA A 150 30.83 32.96 -28.78
CA ALA A 150 29.63 32.25 -29.27
C ALA A 150 29.61 30.78 -28.81
N GLN A 151 30.76 30.10 -28.83
CA GLN A 151 30.88 28.73 -28.35
C GLN A 151 30.63 28.63 -26.84
N GLU A 152 31.21 29.53 -26.04
CA GLU A 152 30.98 29.58 -24.59
C GLU A 152 29.49 29.79 -24.27
N GLN A 153 28.82 30.71 -24.97
CA GLN A 153 27.38 30.93 -24.79
C GLN A 153 26.54 29.71 -25.19
N ALA A 154 26.93 29.00 -26.25
CA ALA A 154 26.27 27.75 -26.65
C ALA A 154 26.44 26.65 -25.60
N ASP A 155 27.64 26.52 -25.03
CA ASP A 155 27.95 25.54 -23.97
C ASP A 155 27.19 25.86 -22.67
N LEU A 156 27.14 27.14 -22.27
CA LEU A 156 26.34 27.61 -21.14
C LEU A 156 24.84 27.36 -21.35
N ALA A 157 24.32 27.64 -22.56
CA ALA A 157 22.92 27.39 -22.89
C ALA A 157 22.59 25.89 -22.85
N LYS A 158 23.50 25.03 -23.34
CA LYS A 158 23.35 23.58 -23.27
C LYS A 158 23.35 23.07 -21.82
N ALA A 159 24.31 23.52 -21.00
CA ALA A 159 24.37 23.17 -19.59
C ALA A 159 23.11 23.62 -18.81
N ALA A 160 22.58 24.81 -19.14
CA ALA A 160 21.33 25.31 -18.58
C ALA A 160 20.12 24.44 -19.00
N GLN A 161 20.05 24.02 -20.26
CA GLN A 161 19.01 23.11 -20.75
C GLN A 161 19.08 21.73 -20.08
N GLU A 162 20.27 21.15 -19.94
CA GLU A 162 20.48 19.88 -19.25
C GLU A 162 20.08 19.96 -17.78
N THR A 163 20.45 21.05 -17.10
CA THR A 163 20.07 21.32 -15.70
C THR A 163 18.55 21.47 -15.56
N ALA A 164 17.90 22.21 -16.46
CA ALA A 164 16.45 22.36 -16.47
C ALA A 164 15.73 21.03 -16.73
N ALA A 165 16.21 20.22 -17.68
CA ALA A 165 15.67 18.91 -17.97
C ALA A 165 15.82 17.95 -16.78
N ALA A 166 16.98 17.97 -16.10
CA ALA A 166 17.23 17.20 -14.89
C ALA A 166 16.29 17.62 -13.75
N ALA A 167 16.08 18.92 -13.55
CA ALA A 167 15.15 19.44 -12.55
C ALA A 167 13.69 19.01 -12.83
N VAL A 168 13.23 19.08 -14.08
CA VAL A 168 11.90 18.59 -14.48
C VAL A 168 11.76 17.09 -14.24
N LYS A 169 12.79 16.29 -14.58
CA LYS A 169 12.79 14.85 -14.32
C LYS A 169 12.72 14.55 -12.82
N ALA A 170 13.53 15.24 -12.01
CA ALA A 170 13.54 15.09 -10.55
C ALA A 170 12.17 15.44 -9.94
N ARG A 171 11.54 16.53 -10.40
CA ARG A 171 10.20 16.92 -9.96
C ARG A 171 9.15 15.86 -10.28
N LYS A 172 9.15 15.32 -11.50
CA LYS A 172 8.23 14.24 -11.91
C LYS A 172 8.44 12.98 -11.08
N THR A 173 9.68 12.60 -10.77
CA THR A 173 9.95 11.45 -9.90
C THR A 173 9.42 11.69 -8.49
N ALA A 174 9.64 12.89 -7.93
CA ALA A 174 9.11 13.24 -6.61
C ALA A 174 7.57 13.26 -6.58
N GLU A 175 6.91 13.79 -7.62
CA GLU A 175 5.44 13.76 -7.77
C GLU A 175 4.92 12.30 -7.84
N LEU A 176 5.60 11.42 -8.57
CA LEU A 176 5.23 9.99 -8.64
C LEU A 176 5.44 9.27 -7.31
N ASP A 177 6.52 9.55 -6.60
CA ASP A 177 6.80 8.94 -5.29
C ASP A 177 5.83 9.45 -4.23
N GLN A 178 5.46 10.74 -4.27
CA GLN A 178 4.38 11.28 -3.45
C GLN A 178 3.05 10.59 -3.74
N ALA A 179 2.66 10.46 -5.02
CA ALA A 179 1.42 9.78 -5.39
C ALA A 179 1.40 8.30 -4.96
N ARG A 180 2.56 7.60 -5.01
CA ARG A 180 2.70 6.23 -4.49
C ARG A 180 2.56 6.18 -2.98
N ALA A 181 3.14 7.13 -2.25
CA ALA A 181 3.04 7.21 -0.80
C ALA A 181 1.58 7.49 -0.37
N GLU A 182 0.90 8.41 -1.04
CA GLU A 182 -0.52 8.71 -0.81
C GLU A 182 -1.40 7.49 -1.09
N ALA A 183 -1.20 6.82 -2.23
CA ALA A 183 -1.94 5.59 -2.56
C ALA A 183 -1.70 4.46 -1.54
N ALA A 184 -0.46 4.29 -1.07
CA ALA A 184 -0.13 3.31 -0.05
C ALA A 184 -0.79 3.65 1.31
N ALA A 185 -0.85 4.94 1.67
CA ALA A 185 -1.52 5.41 2.87
C ALA A 185 -3.04 5.18 2.81
N THR A 186 -3.68 5.49 1.69
CA THR A 186 -5.11 5.20 1.47
C THR A 186 -5.40 3.70 1.57
N ALA A 187 -4.60 2.86 0.89
CA ALA A 187 -4.77 1.40 0.97
C ALA A 187 -4.52 0.83 2.37
N ALA A 188 -3.67 1.47 3.19
CA ALA A 188 -3.46 1.10 4.58
C ALA A 188 -4.65 1.50 5.47
N ALA A 189 -5.22 2.68 5.25
CA ALA A 189 -6.43 3.13 5.94
C ALA A 189 -7.63 2.22 5.63
N GLU A 190 -7.87 1.90 4.36
CA GLU A 190 -8.93 0.97 3.95
C GLU A 190 -8.77 -0.41 4.61
N ARG A 191 -7.54 -0.93 4.67
CA ARG A 191 -7.26 -2.21 5.36
C ARG A 191 -7.51 -2.13 6.87
N ALA A 192 -7.22 -1.01 7.51
CA ALA A 192 -7.49 -0.81 8.93
C ALA A 192 -9.00 -0.70 9.22
N ASP A 193 -9.75 -0.01 8.37
CA ASP A 193 -11.20 0.09 8.47
C ASP A 193 -11.88 -1.26 8.25
N GLN A 194 -11.41 -2.04 7.26
CA GLN A 194 -11.89 -3.39 7.02
C GLN A 194 -11.61 -4.30 8.22
N ALA A 195 -10.38 -4.30 8.76
CA ALA A 195 -10.04 -5.10 9.93
C ALA A 195 -10.89 -4.73 11.17
N THR A 196 -11.20 -3.44 11.34
CA THR A 196 -12.08 -2.96 12.42
C THR A 196 -13.52 -3.46 12.22
N THR A 197 -14.01 -3.43 10.99
CA THR A 197 -15.35 -3.92 10.62
C THR A 197 -15.46 -5.44 10.80
N ASP A 198 -14.44 -6.19 10.39
CA ASP A 198 -14.37 -7.64 10.55
C ASP A 198 -14.34 -8.00 12.04
N THR A 199 -13.48 -7.35 12.83
CA THR A 199 -13.41 -7.55 14.29
C THR A 199 -14.74 -7.25 14.97
N ARG A 200 -15.44 -6.18 14.56
CA ARG A 200 -16.77 -5.85 15.08
C ARG A 200 -17.79 -6.94 14.72
N THR A 201 -17.75 -7.43 13.50
CA THR A 201 -18.64 -8.50 13.02
C THR A 201 -18.40 -9.80 13.77
N GLU A 202 -17.14 -10.17 14.01
CA GLU A 202 -16.77 -11.33 14.80
C GLU A 202 -17.22 -11.22 16.25
N ARG A 203 -17.08 -10.04 16.89
CA ARG A 203 -17.61 -9.80 18.23
C ARG A 203 -19.13 -9.96 18.29
N ILE A 204 -19.87 -9.38 17.35
CA ILE A 204 -21.33 -9.53 17.27
C ILE A 204 -21.71 -11.02 17.12
N ARG A 205 -20.99 -11.79 16.30
CA ARG A 205 -21.23 -13.23 16.16
C ARG A 205 -20.91 -14.00 17.44
N ALA A 206 -19.81 -13.68 18.11
CA ALA A 206 -19.44 -14.31 19.37
C ALA A 206 -20.48 -14.03 20.47
N ASP A 207 -20.94 -12.77 20.58
CA ASP A 207 -21.99 -12.38 21.52
C ASP A 207 -23.31 -13.09 21.23
N ALA A 208 -23.69 -13.23 19.95
CA ALA A 208 -24.87 -13.98 19.54
C ALA A 208 -24.78 -15.47 19.90
N MET A 209 -23.62 -16.11 19.67
CA MET A 209 -23.40 -17.51 20.06
C MET A 209 -23.41 -17.67 21.59
N ALA A 210 -22.84 -16.73 22.34
CA ALA A 210 -22.87 -16.74 23.80
C ALA A 210 -24.31 -16.60 24.33
N ALA A 211 -25.13 -15.74 23.73
CA ALA A 211 -26.54 -15.59 24.06
C ALA A 211 -27.35 -16.88 23.74
N GLU A 212 -27.09 -17.53 22.59
CA GLU A 212 -27.73 -18.80 22.26
C GLU A 212 -27.33 -19.91 23.26
N LEU A 213 -26.05 -20.02 23.61
CA LEU A 213 -25.59 -20.98 24.61
C LEU A 213 -26.24 -20.73 25.98
N ALA A 214 -26.36 -19.47 26.40
CA ALA A 214 -27.06 -19.11 27.63
C ALA A 214 -28.53 -19.55 27.57
N GLN A 215 -29.24 -19.25 26.47
CA GLN A 215 -30.63 -19.69 26.28
C GLN A 215 -30.77 -21.22 26.31
N ARG A 216 -29.87 -21.95 25.64
CA ARG A 216 -29.86 -23.43 25.65
C ARG A 216 -29.61 -23.97 27.06
N SER A 217 -28.72 -23.34 27.82
CA SER A 217 -28.43 -23.75 29.21
C SER A 217 -29.64 -23.54 30.12
N GLU A 218 -30.38 -22.44 29.95
CA GLU A 218 -31.62 -22.17 30.67
C GLU A 218 -32.72 -23.18 30.29
N GLN A 219 -32.87 -23.48 29.00
CA GLN A 219 -33.80 -24.52 28.54
C GLN A 219 -33.46 -25.89 29.14
N LEU A 220 -32.18 -26.27 29.18
CA LEU A 220 -31.75 -27.53 29.80
C LEU A 220 -32.00 -27.55 31.30
N ALA A 221 -31.80 -26.43 32.00
CA ALA A 221 -32.13 -26.32 33.42
C ALA A 221 -33.63 -26.52 33.66
N VAL A 222 -34.49 -25.87 32.86
CA VAL A 222 -35.96 -26.06 32.92
C VAL A 222 -36.36 -27.50 32.61
N ARG A 223 -35.78 -28.13 31.56
CA ARG A 223 -36.07 -29.54 31.25
C ARG A 223 -35.62 -30.49 32.36
N THR A 224 -34.52 -30.16 33.03
CA THR A 224 -34.02 -30.94 34.15
C THR A 224 -34.97 -30.85 35.34
N THR A 225 -35.44 -29.65 35.69
CA THR A 225 -36.42 -29.47 36.78
C THR A 225 -37.77 -30.11 36.45
N GLU A 226 -38.24 -30.02 35.20
CA GLU A 226 -39.44 -30.74 34.73
C GLU A 226 -39.29 -32.26 34.89
N ARG A 227 -38.16 -32.82 34.45
CA ARG A 227 -37.86 -34.25 34.58
C ARG A 227 -37.83 -34.67 36.04
N ASP A 228 -37.14 -33.91 36.89
CA ASP A 228 -36.98 -34.25 38.31
C ASP A 228 -38.33 -34.13 39.05
N ALA A 229 -39.18 -33.16 38.68
CA ALA A 229 -40.56 -33.05 39.15
C ALA A 229 -41.42 -34.24 38.68
N ALA A 230 -41.28 -34.67 37.42
CA ALA A 230 -41.99 -35.84 36.89
C ALA A 230 -41.57 -37.14 37.59
N LEU A 231 -40.27 -37.33 37.84
CA LEU A 231 -39.75 -38.47 38.60
C LEU A 231 -40.27 -38.48 40.03
N THR A 232 -40.28 -37.31 40.68
CA THR A 232 -40.87 -37.15 42.02
C THR A 232 -42.36 -37.50 42.01
N GLY A 233 -43.11 -37.01 41.02
CA GLY A 233 -44.53 -37.33 40.83
C GLY A 233 -44.79 -38.81 40.62
N LEU A 234 -43.96 -39.49 39.81
CA LEU A 234 -44.03 -40.94 39.60
C LEU A 234 -43.75 -41.72 40.89
N ALA A 235 -42.75 -41.31 41.66
CA ALA A 235 -42.44 -41.91 42.96
C ALA A 235 -43.60 -41.77 43.95
N GLN A 236 -44.22 -40.58 44.01
CA GLN A 236 -45.43 -40.34 44.82
C GLN A 236 -46.63 -41.18 44.36
N ALA A 237 -46.83 -41.32 43.04
CA ALA A 237 -47.89 -42.15 42.49
C ALA A 237 -47.71 -43.64 42.87
N ARG A 238 -46.48 -44.16 42.77
CA ARG A 238 -46.14 -45.53 43.21
C ARG A 238 -46.35 -45.72 44.71
N ALA A 239 -45.96 -44.75 45.53
CA ALA A 239 -46.18 -44.82 46.97
C ALA A 239 -47.69 -44.85 47.32
N ARG A 240 -48.51 -44.04 46.63
CA ARG A 240 -49.98 -44.07 46.75
C ARG A 240 -50.57 -45.39 46.28
N GLU A 241 -50.08 -45.93 45.16
CA GLU A 241 -50.50 -47.24 44.66
C GLU A 241 -50.20 -48.34 45.69
N GLU A 242 -49.00 -48.34 46.28
CA GLU A 242 -48.64 -49.29 47.33
C GLU A 242 -49.48 -49.13 48.60
N GLU A 243 -49.80 -47.89 48.98
CA GLU A 243 -50.68 -47.60 50.12
C GLU A 243 -52.10 -48.10 49.88
N VAL A 244 -52.69 -47.78 48.72
CA VAL A 244 -54.02 -48.28 48.32
C VAL A 244 -54.01 -49.80 48.23
N ARG A 245 -52.97 -50.40 47.68
CA ARG A 245 -52.82 -51.86 47.64
C ARG A 245 -52.77 -52.46 49.05
N ARG A 246 -52.00 -51.86 49.98
CA ARG A 246 -51.95 -52.27 51.39
C ARG A 246 -53.31 -52.14 52.07
N ASP A 247 -54.03 -51.04 51.86
CA ASP A 247 -55.38 -50.84 52.40
C ASP A 247 -56.37 -51.88 51.84
N LEU A 248 -56.35 -52.12 50.53
CA LEU A 248 -57.20 -53.12 49.88
C LEU A 248 -56.89 -54.55 50.38
N THR A 249 -55.62 -54.92 50.50
CA THR A 249 -55.22 -56.20 51.10
C THR A 249 -55.72 -56.30 52.54
N GLY A 250 -55.51 -55.25 53.36
CA GLY A 250 -56.00 -55.21 54.73
C GLY A 250 -57.52 -55.35 54.84
N ARG A 251 -58.29 -54.67 53.99
CA ARG A 251 -59.76 -54.83 53.91
C ARG A 251 -60.16 -56.22 53.45
N LEU A 252 -59.43 -56.83 52.53
CA LEU A 252 -59.69 -58.20 52.06
C LEU A 252 -59.41 -59.23 53.16
N ASP A 253 -58.33 -59.06 53.92
CA ASP A 253 -58.02 -59.89 55.08
C ASP A 253 -59.09 -59.74 56.17
N GLN A 254 -59.49 -58.51 56.49
CA GLN A 254 -60.60 -58.23 57.42
C GLN A 254 -61.93 -58.84 56.95
N ALA A 255 -62.25 -58.72 55.65
CA ALA A 255 -63.46 -59.32 55.09
C ALA A 255 -63.39 -60.85 55.13
N THR A 256 -62.20 -61.43 54.89
CA THR A 256 -61.98 -62.88 54.98
C THR A 256 -62.12 -63.37 56.42
N GLU A 257 -61.54 -62.66 57.39
CA GLU A 257 -61.68 -62.95 58.82
C GLU A 257 -63.12 -62.78 59.31
N ALA A 258 -63.82 -61.73 58.86
CA ALA A 258 -65.23 -61.55 59.14
C ALA A 258 -66.06 -62.69 58.54
N LEU A 259 -65.74 -63.15 57.33
CA LEU A 259 -66.41 -64.28 56.67
C LEU A 259 -66.13 -65.61 57.39
N THR A 260 -64.90 -65.88 57.83
CA THR A 260 -64.57 -67.08 58.60
C THR A 260 -65.25 -67.07 59.97
N THR A 261 -65.29 -65.91 60.65
CA THR A 261 -66.03 -65.72 61.90
C THR A 261 -67.54 -65.91 61.69
N THR A 262 -68.09 -65.37 60.61
CA THR A 262 -69.51 -65.56 60.26
C THR A 262 -69.81 -67.03 59.96
N ARG A 263 -68.92 -67.73 59.25
CA ARG A 263 -69.07 -69.18 59.01
C ARG A 263 -68.99 -69.99 60.31
N ALA A 264 -68.08 -69.64 61.21
CA ALA A 264 -67.97 -70.29 62.51
C ALA A 264 -69.22 -70.06 63.38
N THR A 265 -69.76 -68.83 63.39
CA THR A 265 -71.01 -68.52 64.10
C THR A 265 -72.23 -69.20 63.48
N VAL A 266 -72.33 -69.28 62.16
CA VAL A 266 -73.37 -70.05 61.47
C VAL A 266 -73.25 -71.54 61.80
N GLY A 267 -72.03 -72.11 61.77
CA GLY A 267 -71.80 -73.50 62.16
C GLY A 267 -72.15 -73.81 63.62
N ASP A 268 -71.83 -72.89 64.55
CA ASP A 268 -72.24 -72.99 65.96
C ASP A 268 -73.77 -72.92 66.10
N LEU A 269 -74.43 -72.01 65.38
CA LEU A 269 -75.89 -71.90 65.38
C LEU A 269 -76.55 -73.16 64.81
N GLU A 270 -76.04 -73.71 63.71
CA GLU A 270 -76.50 -74.99 63.14
C GLU A 270 -76.36 -76.13 64.15
N GLN A 271 -75.21 -76.26 64.81
CA GLN A 271 -75.02 -77.26 65.88
C GLN A 271 -75.99 -77.07 67.05
N ARG A 272 -76.25 -75.82 67.45
CA ARG A 272 -77.21 -75.53 68.53
C ARG A 272 -78.64 -75.86 68.14
N VAL A 273 -79.03 -75.61 66.89
CA VAL A 273 -80.33 -75.95 66.32
C VAL A 273 -80.49 -77.47 66.21
N ASP A 274 -79.47 -78.18 65.71
CA ASP A 274 -79.48 -79.65 65.64
C ASP A 274 -79.54 -80.27 67.03
N ALA A 275 -78.78 -79.76 68.00
CA ALA A 275 -78.83 -80.20 69.38
C ALA A 275 -80.18 -79.89 70.04
N ALA A 276 -80.83 -78.78 69.70
CA ALA A 276 -82.19 -78.47 70.14
C ALA A 276 -83.21 -79.43 69.51
N HIS A 277 -83.11 -79.71 68.21
CA HIS A 277 -83.97 -80.68 67.53
C HIS A 277 -83.79 -82.10 68.07
N GLN A 278 -82.56 -82.53 68.36
CA GLN A 278 -82.33 -83.83 69.00
C GLN A 278 -82.93 -83.89 70.40
N ARG A 279 -82.75 -82.86 71.23
CA ARG A 279 -83.40 -82.77 72.55
C ARG A 279 -84.92 -82.85 72.44
N GLN A 280 -85.52 -82.12 71.49
CA GLN A 280 -86.94 -82.16 71.24
C GLN A 280 -87.42 -83.55 70.75
N ARG A 281 -86.62 -84.25 69.93
CA ARG A 281 -86.90 -85.64 69.52
C ARG A 281 -86.84 -86.60 70.70
N THR A 282 -85.85 -86.46 71.60
CA THR A 282 -85.75 -87.31 72.79
C THR A 282 -86.88 -87.04 73.79
N GLU A 283 -87.27 -85.77 73.98
CA GLU A 283 -88.40 -85.40 74.85
C GLU A 283 -89.74 -85.87 74.28
N SER A 284 -89.95 -85.74 72.97
CA SER A 284 -91.16 -86.24 72.31
C SER A 284 -91.23 -87.77 72.29
N ALA A 285 -90.10 -88.47 72.13
CA ALA A 285 -90.03 -89.92 72.28
C ALA A 285 -90.36 -90.37 73.71
N ALA A 286 -89.78 -89.71 74.72
CA ALA A 286 -90.08 -89.99 76.13
C ALA A 286 -91.56 -89.70 76.47
N SER A 287 -92.12 -88.62 75.93
CA SER A 287 -93.54 -88.26 76.09
C SER A 287 -94.45 -89.30 75.43
N ALA A 288 -94.09 -89.79 74.23
CA ALA A 288 -94.82 -90.83 73.52
C ALA A 288 -94.77 -92.19 74.25
N GLU A 289 -93.64 -92.53 74.86
CA GLU A 289 -93.47 -93.74 75.67
C GLU A 289 -94.31 -93.68 76.95
N THR A 290 -94.33 -92.51 77.62
CA THR A 290 -95.17 -92.28 78.81
C THR A 290 -96.67 -92.39 78.46
N LEU A 291 -97.09 -91.82 77.33
CA LEU A 291 -98.46 -91.94 76.81
C LEU A 291 -98.83 -93.38 76.42
N ALA A 292 -97.89 -94.15 75.86
CA ALA A 292 -98.10 -95.55 75.51
C ALA A 292 -98.29 -96.42 76.77
N GLU A 293 -97.52 -96.15 77.82
CA GLU A 293 -97.62 -96.86 79.10
C GLU A 293 -98.93 -96.54 79.83
N GLU A 294 -99.36 -95.28 79.85
CA GLU A 294 -100.66 -94.89 80.42
C GLU A 294 -101.85 -95.46 79.64
N ARG A 295 -101.73 -95.57 78.31
CA ARG A 295 -102.73 -96.28 77.48
C ARG A 295 -102.78 -97.78 77.80
N ARG A 296 -101.64 -98.44 78.02
CA ARG A 296 -101.61 -99.85 78.46
C ARG A 296 -102.25 -100.02 79.84
N ARG A 297 -101.94 -99.15 80.80
CA ARG A 297 -102.57 -99.15 82.13
C ARG A 297 -104.08 -98.99 82.04
N SER A 298 -104.56 -98.07 81.20
CA SER A 298 -105.99 -97.84 80.97
C SER A 298 -106.67 -99.06 80.34
N ALA A 299 -106.01 -99.74 79.39
CA ALA A 299 -106.53 -100.96 78.78
C ALA A 299 -106.63 -102.14 79.78
N VAL A 300 -105.66 -102.26 80.70
CA VAL A 300 -105.70 -103.27 81.78
C VAL A 300 -106.79 -102.97 82.81
N LEU A 301 -107.04 -101.70 83.10
CA LEU A 301 -108.15 -101.32 83.98
C LEU A 301 -109.51 -101.55 83.33
N ALA A 302 -109.65 -101.27 82.03
CA ALA A 302 -110.87 -101.55 81.28
C ALA A 302 -111.18 -103.05 81.23
N SER A 303 -110.20 -103.91 80.95
CA SER A 303 -110.41 -105.37 80.93
C SER A 303 -110.77 -105.95 82.30
N ARG A 304 -110.25 -105.37 83.39
CA ARG A 304 -110.64 -105.72 84.76
C ARG A 304 -112.08 -105.31 85.08
N LEU A 305 -112.54 -104.20 84.51
CA LEU A 305 -113.89 -103.68 84.71
C LEU A 305 -114.92 -104.51 83.93
N ASP A 306 -114.59 -104.89 82.68
CA ASP A 306 -115.39 -105.83 81.88
C ASP A 306 -115.51 -107.20 82.57
N ALA A 307 -114.39 -107.74 83.08
CA ALA A 307 -114.41 -109.02 83.81
C ALA A 307 -115.24 -108.96 85.11
N ALA A 308 -115.23 -107.82 85.82
CA ALA A 308 -116.03 -107.61 87.01
C ALA A 308 -117.53 -107.47 86.67
N GLN A 309 -117.87 -106.79 85.56
CA GLN A 309 -119.25 -106.70 85.08
C GLN A 309 -119.79 -108.05 84.63
N GLU A 310 -118.99 -108.85 83.93
CA GLU A 310 -119.39 -110.18 83.47
C GLU A 310 -119.69 -111.13 84.65
N GLN A 311 -118.89 -111.06 85.72
CA GLN A 311 -119.14 -111.79 86.97
C GLN A 311 -120.44 -111.35 87.66
N LEU A 312 -120.77 -110.07 87.59
CA LEU A 312 -122.00 -109.50 88.16
C LEU A 312 -123.25 -109.97 87.40
N THR A 313 -123.19 -110.02 86.06
CA THR A 313 -124.26 -110.59 85.23
C THR A 313 -124.48 -112.08 85.49
N ARG A 314 -123.40 -112.88 85.57
CA ARG A 314 -123.52 -114.32 85.87
C ARG A 314 -124.11 -114.56 87.26
N ALA A 315 -123.75 -113.76 88.25
CA ALA A 315 -124.32 -113.83 89.60
C ALA A 315 -125.82 -113.44 89.62
N ALA A 316 -126.20 -112.41 88.85
CA ALA A 316 -127.60 -111.98 88.74
C ALA A 316 -128.48 -113.03 88.05
N GLU A 317 -127.99 -113.67 86.98
CA GLU A 317 -128.68 -114.76 86.28
C GLU A 317 -128.85 -115.99 87.18
N HIS A 318 -127.81 -116.34 87.97
CA HIS A 318 -127.88 -117.45 88.91
C HIS A 318 -128.92 -117.20 90.02
N HIS A 319 -129.02 -115.96 90.49
CA HIS A 319 -130.00 -115.57 91.51
C HIS A 319 -131.44 -115.55 90.97
N ALA A 320 -131.63 -115.14 89.70
CA ALA A 320 -132.92 -115.19 89.02
C ALA A 320 -133.40 -116.63 88.79
N GLY A 321 -132.48 -117.54 88.41
CA GLY A 321 -132.76 -118.96 88.23
C GLY A 321 -133.22 -119.65 89.52
N LEU A 322 -132.53 -119.35 90.64
CA LEU A 322 -132.90 -119.87 91.97
C LEU A 322 -134.27 -119.38 92.44
N ARG A 323 -134.58 -118.11 92.17
CA ARG A 323 -135.88 -117.51 92.56
C ARG A 323 -137.04 -118.11 91.76
N SER A 324 -136.87 -118.31 90.45
CA SER A 324 -137.89 -118.92 89.60
C SER A 324 -138.15 -120.39 89.97
N ARG A 325 -137.13 -121.12 90.44
CA ARG A 325 -137.27 -122.48 91.00
C ARG A 325 -138.07 -122.50 92.30
N LEU A 326 -137.77 -121.60 93.24
CA LEU A 326 -138.51 -121.49 94.50
C LEU A 326 -140.00 -121.16 94.29
N GLU A 327 -140.32 -120.25 93.36
CA GLU A 327 -141.71 -119.91 93.02
C GLU A 327 -142.48 -121.07 92.37
N ARG A 328 -141.78 -122.00 91.71
CA ARG A 328 -142.36 -123.20 91.08
C ARG A 328 -142.68 -124.28 92.10
N VAL A 329 -141.73 -124.55 93.00
CA VAL A 329 -141.91 -125.50 94.12
C VAL A 329 -143.02 -125.02 95.07
N HIS A 330 -143.11 -123.72 95.33
CA HIS A 330 -144.17 -123.16 96.17
C HIS A 330 -145.56 -123.28 95.53
N ARG A 331 -145.66 -123.18 94.19
CA ARG A 331 -146.91 -123.34 93.45
C ARG A 331 -147.41 -124.78 93.45
N LEU A 332 -146.50 -125.75 93.31
CA LEU A 332 -146.78 -127.18 93.39
C LEU A 332 -147.25 -127.61 94.79
N ALA A 333 -146.74 -126.98 95.85
CA ALA A 333 -147.09 -127.34 97.23
C ALA A 333 -148.49 -126.84 97.69
N LEU A 334 -149.08 -125.84 97.02
CA LEU A 334 -150.35 -125.22 97.45
C LEU A 334 -151.57 -125.67 96.63
N ALA A 335 -151.35 -126.37 95.51
CA ALA A 335 -152.42 -126.84 94.63
C ALA A 335 -152.50 -128.37 94.67
N THR A 336 -153.07 -128.95 95.72
CA THR A 336 -154.25 -129.86 95.66
C THR A 336 -154.32 -130.87 96.83
N PRO A 337 -155.50 -131.00 97.46
CA PRO A 337 -155.82 -132.07 98.40
C PRO A 337 -156.55 -133.23 97.71
N THR A 338 -156.40 -134.40 98.36
CA THR A 338 -157.19 -135.64 98.25
C THR A 338 -157.01 -136.54 97.02
N GLU A 339 -156.24 -137.61 97.29
CA GLU A 339 -156.41 -138.97 96.79
C GLU A 339 -156.19 -139.23 95.29
N ASN A 340 -154.95 -139.08 94.83
CA ASN A 340 -154.35 -140.08 93.94
C ASN A 340 -152.82 -139.95 93.89
N THR A 341 -152.14 -141.08 93.67
CA THR A 341 -150.70 -141.36 93.82
C THR A 341 -149.75 -140.59 92.88
N ASP A 342 -150.23 -139.63 92.10
CA ASP A 342 -149.45 -138.92 91.06
C ASP A 342 -148.63 -137.72 91.59
N LEU A 343 -149.00 -137.15 92.75
CA LEU A 343 -148.36 -135.96 93.32
C LEU A 343 -146.88 -136.18 93.75
N ARG A 344 -146.50 -137.45 93.98
CA ARG A 344 -145.13 -137.83 94.37
C ARG A 344 -144.19 -137.92 93.16
N ALA A 345 -144.70 -138.17 91.96
CA ALA A 345 -143.91 -138.22 90.74
C ALA A 345 -143.56 -136.81 90.22
N ASP A 346 -144.52 -135.87 90.27
CA ASP A 346 -144.33 -134.50 89.78
C ASP A 346 -143.41 -133.65 90.66
N LEU A 347 -143.45 -133.83 91.99
CA LEU A 347 -142.51 -133.17 92.92
C LEU A 347 -141.07 -133.68 92.76
N LEU A 348 -140.88 -134.95 92.37
CA LEU A 348 -139.55 -135.51 92.13
C LEU A 348 -138.98 -135.09 90.77
N ALA A 349 -139.81 -134.92 89.73
CA ALA A 349 -139.36 -134.45 88.43
C ALA A 349 -138.79 -133.01 88.49
N GLU A 350 -139.44 -132.11 89.23
CA GLU A 350 -139.04 -130.69 89.29
C GLU A 350 -137.89 -130.40 90.28
N LEU A 351 -137.68 -131.26 91.29
CA LEU A 351 -136.54 -131.17 92.22
C LEU A 351 -135.27 -131.87 91.71
N LEU A 352 -135.40 -132.84 90.79
CA LEU A 352 -134.29 -133.62 90.25
C LEU A 352 -133.93 -133.29 88.79
N ASP A 353 -134.55 -132.28 88.18
CA ASP A 353 -134.20 -131.84 86.82
C ASP A 353 -134.35 -132.99 85.78
N LEU A 354 -135.39 -133.82 85.93
CA LEU A 354 -135.63 -134.95 85.04
C LEU A 354 -136.58 -134.54 83.88
N PRO A 355 -136.14 -134.64 82.62
CA PRO A 355 -136.86 -134.12 81.47
C PRO A 355 -138.15 -134.90 81.20
N GLY A 356 -139.28 -134.18 81.13
CA GLY A 356 -140.50 -134.67 80.51
C GLY A 356 -140.24 -134.92 79.02
N GLU A 357 -140.31 -136.19 78.61
CA GLU A 357 -140.28 -136.59 77.21
C GLU A 357 -141.44 -135.94 76.44
N THR A 358 -141.11 -135.02 75.54
CA THR A 358 -141.92 -134.74 74.35
C THR A 358 -141.19 -135.40 73.16
N PRO A 359 -141.80 -136.41 72.50
CA PRO A 359 -141.16 -137.11 71.40
C PRO A 359 -141.06 -136.22 70.15
N GLN A 360 -139.82 -136.06 69.69
CA GLN A 360 -139.36 -135.21 68.58
C GLN A 360 -139.94 -135.58 67.20
N PRO A 361 -140.23 -134.58 66.35
CA PRO A 361 -140.13 -134.73 64.90
C PRO A 361 -138.81 -134.12 64.39
N ARG A 362 -137.95 -134.96 63.79
CA ARG A 362 -136.71 -134.58 63.07
C ARG A 362 -137.03 -133.93 61.71
N PRO A 363 -136.19 -133.02 61.19
CA PRO A 363 -134.97 -133.42 60.46
C PRO A 363 -133.66 -133.01 61.13
#